data_AF-A0A3D4AMH6-F1
#
_entry.id   AF-A0A3D4AMH6-F1
#
_cell.length_a   1.000
_cell.length_b   1.000
_cell.length_c   1.000
_cell.angle_alpha   90.00
_cell.angle_beta   90.00
_cell.angle_gamma   90.00
#
_symmetry.space_group_name_H-M   'P 1'
#
loop_
_entity.id
_entity.type
_entity.pdbx_description
1 polymer ?
#
loop_
_entity_poly.entity_id
_entity_poly.type
_entity_poly.pdbx_seq_one_letter_code
_entity_poly.pdbx_strand_id
1 'polypeptide(L)'
;GTGNGPQLASDGAIATAPTTLPTNSSEEIYDLNNTVLKYYSEGQRYILSYEDPMKTYNYLKANYGPTTVDFVDRPHGKYLFKQDYGYIWGDFSFDYDYDTHEYLIYDGAGLKQAVRFDDANNAVVVRDFVNSQESGVYEYSQPLAAYVLYPQNYTIKPHILTLVRNTIFNGDSDIGAQYEVEDGHGVIYEVALYPEKEAEARPNLPAMWYKMTNENDPSEWTAFTYDKATNVFAMYGNDGATILNYAKRWFTDANHIENHLTDTPLNGAMDGVYERTSSGEYYSGYSTIFNYITDGLFNFMHYVKKF
;
A
#
# COMPACT_ATOMS: atom_id res chain seq x y z
N GLY A 1 -20.15 -36.36 -11.71
CA GLY A 1 -18.87 -35.67 -11.59
C GLY A 1 -18.84 -34.58 -12.63
N THR A 2 -19.05 -33.34 -12.21
CA THR A 2 -18.94 -32.13 -13.04
C THR A 2 -18.69 -30.99 -12.07
N GLY A 3 -17.41 -30.69 -11.84
CA GLY A 3 -16.99 -29.48 -11.13
C GLY A 3 -17.12 -28.31 -12.10
N ASN A 4 -18.04 -27.41 -11.83
CA ASN A 4 -18.05 -26.09 -12.44
C ASN A 4 -17.00 -25.25 -11.71
N GLY A 5 -15.75 -25.30 -12.17
CA GLY A 5 -14.79 -24.25 -11.84
C GLY A 5 -15.29 -22.93 -12.46
N PRO A 6 -15.10 -21.78 -11.78
CA PRO A 6 -15.48 -20.50 -12.35
C PRO A 6 -14.68 -20.24 -13.63
N GLN A 7 -15.39 -20.00 -14.73
CA GLN A 7 -14.82 -19.65 -16.03
C GLN A 7 -14.18 -18.25 -15.96
N LEU A 8 -12.95 -18.15 -16.46
CA LEU A 8 -12.28 -16.89 -16.79
C LEU A 8 -13.19 -16.00 -17.65
N ALA A 9 -13.31 -14.71 -17.30
CA ALA A 9 -13.84 -13.72 -18.23
C ALA A 9 -13.16 -12.35 -18.06
N SER A 10 -12.67 -11.84 -19.19
CA SER A 10 -12.40 -10.45 -19.50
C SER A 10 -13.39 -9.48 -18.86
N ASP A 11 -12.89 -8.33 -18.37
CA ASP A 11 -13.63 -7.10 -17.99
C ASP A 11 -15.16 -7.19 -18.19
N GLY A 12 -15.89 -7.67 -17.18
CA GLY A 12 -17.35 -7.73 -17.25
C GLY A 12 -18.04 -8.86 -16.46
N ALA A 13 -17.33 -9.89 -16.00
CA ALA A 13 -17.92 -10.87 -15.09
C ALA A 13 -18.08 -10.30 -13.68
N ILE A 14 -19.26 -10.49 -13.08
CA ILE A 14 -19.57 -10.05 -11.73
C ILE A 14 -19.47 -11.27 -10.81
N ALA A 15 -18.59 -11.20 -9.81
CA ALA A 15 -18.41 -12.25 -8.82
C ALA A 15 -19.54 -12.24 -7.79
N THR A 16 -19.92 -13.42 -7.33
CA THR A 16 -20.71 -13.62 -6.12
C THR A 16 -19.81 -14.10 -5.01
N ALA A 17 -20.01 -13.56 -3.80
CA ALA A 17 -19.21 -13.93 -2.64
C ALA A 17 -19.26 -15.44 -2.35
N PRO A 18 -18.10 -16.10 -2.22
CA PRO A 18 -18.03 -17.50 -1.78
C PRO A 18 -18.64 -17.70 -0.39
N THR A 19 -19.14 -18.91 -0.11
CA THR A 19 -19.71 -19.28 1.19
C THR A 19 -18.71 -20.00 2.11
N THR A 20 -17.50 -20.22 1.64
CA THR A 20 -16.40 -20.88 2.36
C THR A 20 -15.15 -20.01 2.27
N LEU A 21 -14.17 -20.15 3.16
CA LEU A 21 -12.84 -19.54 2.99
C LEU A 21 -12.03 -20.27 1.90
N PRO A 22 -11.04 -19.60 1.27
CA PRO A 22 -10.23 -20.24 0.24
C PRO A 22 -9.40 -21.37 0.84
N THR A 23 -9.27 -22.47 0.08
CA THR A 23 -8.25 -23.50 0.36
C THR A 23 -6.96 -23.13 -0.37
N ASN A 24 -5.83 -23.76 -0.04
CA ASN A 24 -4.51 -23.49 -0.64
C ASN A 24 -4.45 -23.63 -2.19
N SER A 25 -5.54 -24.03 -2.84
CA SER A 25 -5.69 -24.13 -4.30
C SER A 25 -6.66 -23.09 -4.90
N SER A 26 -6.99 -22.00 -4.20
CA SER A 26 -7.80 -20.93 -4.79
C SER A 26 -7.04 -20.26 -5.94
N GLU A 27 -7.68 -20.18 -7.11
CA GLU A 27 -7.12 -19.46 -8.25
C GLU A 27 -7.18 -17.95 -7.94
N GLU A 28 -6.02 -17.36 -7.62
CA GLU A 28 -5.83 -15.90 -7.55
C GLU A 28 -5.93 -15.34 -8.98
N ILE A 29 -7.16 -15.04 -9.43
CA ILE A 29 -7.49 -14.70 -10.82
C ILE A 29 -7.27 -13.20 -11.13
N TYR A 30 -7.43 -12.32 -10.14
CA TYR A 30 -7.43 -10.86 -10.32
C TYR A 30 -6.15 -10.25 -9.75
N ASP A 31 -5.39 -9.58 -10.62
CA ASP A 31 -4.36 -8.63 -10.22
C ASP A 31 -4.98 -7.23 -10.22
N LEU A 32 -5.29 -6.73 -9.02
CA LEU A 32 -5.99 -5.46 -8.87
C LEU A 32 -5.12 -4.23 -9.18
N ASN A 33 -3.82 -4.40 -9.43
CA ASN A 33 -2.98 -3.32 -9.99
C ASN A 33 -3.40 -2.96 -11.42
N ASN A 34 -3.95 -3.92 -12.16
CA ASN A 34 -4.26 -3.78 -13.58
C ASN A 34 -5.75 -3.94 -13.90
N THR A 35 -6.54 -4.46 -12.96
CA THR A 35 -7.95 -4.80 -13.14
C THR A 35 -8.78 -4.40 -11.93
N VAL A 36 -10.11 -4.48 -12.06
CA VAL A 36 -11.03 -4.35 -10.93
C VAL A 36 -11.89 -5.60 -10.81
N LEU A 37 -12.25 -5.97 -9.59
CA LEU A 37 -13.22 -7.03 -9.33
C LEU A 37 -14.58 -6.40 -9.08
N LYS A 38 -15.58 -6.75 -9.90
CA LYS A 38 -16.96 -6.34 -9.69
C LYS A 38 -17.72 -7.43 -8.96
N TYR A 39 -18.52 -7.08 -7.96
CA TYR A 39 -19.32 -8.04 -7.21
C TYR A 39 -20.71 -7.50 -6.84
N TYR A 40 -21.66 -8.41 -6.61
CA TYR A 40 -22.99 -8.08 -6.08
C TYR A 40 -23.05 -8.36 -4.59
N SER A 41 -23.64 -7.42 -3.84
CA SER A 41 -24.03 -7.59 -2.44
C SER A 41 -25.32 -6.81 -2.18
N GLU A 42 -26.25 -7.40 -1.43
CA GLU A 42 -27.51 -6.73 -1.01
C GLU A 42 -28.31 -6.08 -2.16
N GLY A 43 -28.27 -6.70 -3.35
CA GLY A 43 -28.95 -6.17 -4.55
C GLY A 43 -28.26 -4.98 -5.21
N GLN A 44 -27.08 -4.61 -4.75
CA GLN A 44 -26.27 -3.52 -5.28
C GLN A 44 -24.94 -4.03 -5.86
N ARG A 45 -24.32 -3.22 -6.73
CA ARG A 45 -23.04 -3.54 -7.37
C ARG A 45 -21.92 -2.76 -6.70
N TYR A 46 -20.83 -3.46 -6.43
CA TYR A 46 -19.63 -2.90 -5.83
C TYR A 46 -18.41 -3.20 -6.71
N ILE A 47 -17.45 -2.29 -6.67
CA ILE A 47 -16.16 -2.41 -7.33
C ILE A 47 -15.10 -2.52 -6.24
N LEU A 48 -14.37 -3.63 -6.25
CA LEU A 48 -13.14 -3.83 -5.49
C LEU A 48 -11.95 -3.47 -6.38
N SER A 49 -11.19 -2.46 -5.99
CA SER A 49 -10.03 -1.94 -6.73
C SER A 49 -8.83 -1.75 -5.81
N TYR A 50 -7.62 -1.79 -6.38
CA TYR A 50 -6.42 -1.30 -5.70
C TYR A 50 -6.20 0.16 -6.08
N GLU A 51 -6.04 1.05 -5.11
CA GLU A 51 -5.86 2.47 -5.38
C GLU A 51 -4.97 3.18 -4.34
N ASP A 52 -4.39 4.31 -4.74
CA ASP A 52 -3.76 5.26 -3.83
C ASP A 52 -4.84 5.97 -2.99
N PRO A 53 -4.82 5.86 -1.65
CA PRO A 53 -5.77 6.53 -0.76
C PRO A 53 -5.82 8.05 -0.92
N MET A 54 -4.77 8.67 -1.48
CA MET A 54 -4.73 10.10 -1.78
C MET A 54 -5.83 10.53 -2.76
N LYS A 55 -6.21 9.65 -3.67
CA LYS A 55 -7.34 9.88 -4.59
C LYS A 55 -8.63 10.09 -3.81
N THR A 56 -8.88 9.25 -2.81
CA THR A 56 -10.06 9.34 -1.93
C THR A 56 -9.99 10.56 -1.02
N TYR A 57 -8.83 10.84 -0.42
CA TYR A 57 -8.64 12.05 0.38
C TYR A 57 -8.93 13.32 -0.42
N ASN A 58 -8.39 13.44 -1.64
CA ASN A 58 -8.62 14.60 -2.50
C ASN A 58 -10.09 14.73 -2.92
N TYR A 59 -10.77 13.61 -3.18
CA TYR A 59 -12.21 13.60 -3.42
C TYR A 59 -12.99 14.14 -2.22
N LEU A 60 -12.71 13.65 -1.01
CA LEU A 60 -13.39 14.14 0.19
C LEU A 60 -13.11 15.61 0.42
N LYS A 61 -11.87 16.05 0.22
CA LYS A 61 -11.45 17.44 0.39
C LYS A 61 -12.20 18.39 -0.54
N ALA A 62 -12.37 17.97 -1.79
CA ALA A 62 -13.06 18.74 -2.81
C ALA A 62 -14.57 18.86 -2.54
N ASN A 63 -15.20 17.81 -1.96
CA ASN A 63 -16.65 17.74 -1.81
C ASN A 63 -17.16 18.14 -0.42
N TYR A 64 -16.35 17.98 0.63
CA TYR A 64 -16.76 18.19 2.03
C TYR A 64 -15.93 19.23 2.78
N GLY A 65 -14.95 19.87 2.13
CA GLY A 65 -14.08 20.88 2.74
C GLY A 65 -12.81 20.28 3.35
N PRO A 66 -12.16 20.92 4.35
CA PRO A 66 -10.93 20.38 4.95
C PRO A 66 -11.14 18.95 5.45
N THR A 67 -10.46 17.99 4.82
CA THR A 67 -10.52 16.58 5.22
C THR A 67 -9.49 16.33 6.30
N THR A 68 -9.93 15.77 7.42
CA THR A 68 -9.05 15.34 8.50
C THR A 68 -8.80 13.85 8.39
N VAL A 69 -7.66 13.44 8.92
CA VAL A 69 -7.27 12.04 8.95
C VAL A 69 -6.84 11.73 10.37
N ASP A 70 -7.59 10.84 11.03
CA ASP A 70 -7.45 10.57 12.45
C ASP A 70 -6.85 9.17 12.66
N PHE A 71 -5.53 9.13 12.48
CA PHE A 71 -4.69 7.97 12.75
C PHE A 71 -3.43 8.43 13.50
N VAL A 72 -2.87 7.59 14.36
CA VAL A 72 -1.72 7.96 15.21
C VAL A 72 -0.33 7.73 14.57
N ASP A 73 -0.18 7.06 13.42
CA ASP A 73 1.17 6.66 12.91
C ASP A 73 1.61 7.27 11.55
N ARG A 74 2.00 8.55 11.52
CA ARG A 74 2.42 9.41 10.36
C ARG A 74 3.53 8.79 9.43
N PRO A 75 3.93 9.39 8.26
CA PRO A 75 3.24 9.73 6.98
C PRO A 75 4.01 9.49 5.62
N HIS A 76 3.30 9.21 4.50
CA HIS A 76 3.90 8.82 3.19
C HIS A 76 4.41 9.93 2.24
N GLY A 77 5.29 10.81 2.70
CA GLY A 77 5.90 11.85 1.86
C GLY A 77 7.42 11.78 1.92
N LYS A 78 8.09 12.11 0.79
CA LYS A 78 9.54 12.34 0.64
C LYS A 78 10.33 12.03 1.90
N TYR A 79 11.06 10.93 1.95
CA TYR A 79 11.64 10.45 3.19
C TYR A 79 13.12 10.80 3.27
N LEU A 80 13.57 11.08 4.48
CA LEU A 80 14.93 11.35 4.89
C LEU A 80 15.39 10.23 5.81
N PHE A 81 16.66 9.86 5.70
CA PHE A 81 17.33 9.09 6.73
C PHE A 81 17.94 10.04 7.77
N LYS A 82 17.70 9.77 9.05
CA LYS A 82 18.26 10.54 10.17
C LYS A 82 19.08 9.62 11.07
N GLN A 83 20.14 10.16 11.66
CA GLN A 83 20.84 9.56 12.80
C GLN A 83 20.43 10.29 14.07
N ASP A 84 20.60 9.66 15.24
CA ASP A 84 20.21 10.18 16.57
C ASP A 84 20.64 11.63 16.87
N TYR A 85 21.64 12.17 16.16
CA TYR A 85 22.17 13.52 16.35
C TYR A 85 22.19 14.42 15.09
N GLY A 86 21.54 14.04 13.98
CA GLY A 86 21.43 14.92 12.81
C GLY A 86 21.15 14.24 11.47
N TYR A 87 21.16 15.05 10.41
CA TYR A 87 21.09 14.57 9.02
C TYR A 87 22.45 14.04 8.60
N ILE A 88 22.50 12.82 8.06
CA ILE A 88 23.70 12.32 7.38
C ILE A 88 23.53 12.57 5.88
N TRP A 89 24.59 13.07 5.25
CA TRP A 89 24.74 13.20 3.79
C TRP A 89 23.85 14.23 3.07
N GLY A 90 23.55 15.37 3.70
CA GLY A 90 22.88 16.50 3.06
C GLY A 90 21.39 16.25 2.80
N ASP A 91 20.65 17.33 2.55
CA ASP A 91 19.17 17.31 2.43
C ASP A 91 18.73 16.63 1.12
N PHE A 92 18.93 15.32 1.00
CA PHE A 92 18.25 14.52 -0.02
C PHE A 92 17.12 13.73 0.61
N SER A 93 15.98 13.77 -0.06
CA SER A 93 14.87 12.90 0.23
C SER A 93 14.62 11.96 -0.93
N PHE A 94 13.84 10.93 -0.67
CA PHE A 94 13.43 10.02 -1.72
C PHE A 94 11.96 9.63 -1.59
N ASP A 95 11.39 9.15 -2.67
CA ASP A 95 10.05 8.57 -2.73
C ASP A 95 10.10 7.32 -3.61
N TYR A 96 9.03 6.54 -3.65
CA TYR A 96 8.92 5.40 -4.55
C TYR A 96 7.66 5.53 -5.41
N ASP A 97 7.88 5.63 -6.71
CA ASP A 97 6.83 5.63 -7.72
C ASP A 97 6.45 4.19 -8.04
N TYR A 98 5.30 3.77 -7.54
CA TYR A 98 4.75 2.43 -7.76
C TYR A 98 4.29 2.19 -9.21
N ASP A 99 3.95 3.23 -9.97
CA ASP A 99 3.53 3.06 -11.37
C ASP A 99 4.73 2.71 -12.24
N THR A 100 5.84 3.42 -12.03
CA THR A 100 7.08 3.22 -12.81
C THR A 100 8.06 2.24 -12.16
N HIS A 101 7.81 1.85 -10.91
CA HIS A 101 8.69 1.04 -10.08
C HIS A 101 10.08 1.69 -9.93
N GLU A 102 10.09 2.99 -9.64
CA GLU A 102 11.30 3.82 -9.55
C GLU A 102 11.42 4.52 -8.20
N TYR A 103 12.63 4.53 -7.65
CA TYR A 103 12.99 5.40 -6.54
C TYR A 103 13.26 6.81 -7.05
N LEU A 104 12.43 7.77 -6.64
CA LEU A 104 12.59 9.18 -6.95
C LEU A 104 13.50 9.83 -5.91
N ILE A 105 14.59 10.46 -6.33
CA ILE A 105 15.57 11.10 -5.45
C ILE A 105 15.49 12.61 -5.66
N TYR A 106 15.32 13.33 -4.56
CA TYR A 106 15.29 14.78 -4.51
C TYR A 106 16.53 15.33 -3.84
N ASP A 107 16.98 16.51 -4.26
CA ASP A 107 17.95 17.31 -3.53
C ASP A 107 17.36 18.69 -3.21
N GLY A 108 18.18 19.59 -2.64
CA GLY A 108 17.76 20.95 -2.31
C GLY A 108 17.22 21.79 -3.49
N ALA A 109 17.39 21.34 -4.74
CA ALA A 109 16.85 21.96 -5.94
C ALA A 109 15.58 21.27 -6.49
N GLY A 110 15.18 20.11 -5.95
CA GLY A 110 13.98 19.38 -6.37
C GLY A 110 14.27 17.96 -6.85
N LEU A 111 13.39 17.42 -7.71
CA LEU A 111 13.56 16.07 -8.27
C LEU A 111 14.83 16.02 -9.10
N LYS A 112 15.77 15.18 -8.69
CA LYS A 112 17.08 15.06 -9.31
C LYS A 112 17.17 13.83 -10.20
N GLN A 113 16.84 12.67 -9.65
CA GLN A 113 17.04 11.38 -10.31
C GLN A 113 15.87 10.43 -10.05
N ALA A 114 15.61 9.52 -10.97
CA ALA A 114 14.79 8.32 -10.77
C ALA A 114 15.66 7.09 -10.98
N VAL A 115 15.56 6.11 -10.09
CA VAL A 115 16.44 4.94 -10.04
C VAL A 115 15.62 3.66 -10.00
N ARG A 116 15.92 2.72 -10.89
CA ARG A 116 15.32 1.38 -10.92
C ARG A 116 16.38 0.30 -10.91
N PHE A 117 16.21 -0.70 -10.07
CA PHE A 117 17.07 -1.87 -10.04
C PHE A 117 16.68 -2.85 -11.15
N ASP A 118 17.69 -3.35 -11.86
CA ASP A 118 17.59 -4.46 -12.79
C ASP A 118 18.41 -5.63 -12.23
N ASP A 119 17.81 -6.37 -11.31
CA ASP A 119 18.46 -7.48 -10.61
C ASP A 119 18.88 -8.61 -11.56
N ALA A 120 18.15 -8.80 -12.67
CA ALA A 120 18.47 -9.82 -13.66
C ALA A 120 19.83 -9.56 -14.33
N ASN A 121 20.18 -8.29 -14.51
CA ASN A 121 21.43 -7.86 -15.14
C ASN A 121 22.45 -7.32 -14.14
N ASN A 122 22.14 -7.36 -12.84
CA ASN A 122 22.91 -6.69 -11.78
C ASN A 122 23.29 -5.26 -12.17
N ALA A 123 22.29 -4.51 -12.65
CA ALA A 123 22.44 -3.17 -13.19
C ALA A 123 21.44 -2.21 -12.53
N VAL A 124 21.69 -0.91 -12.68
CA VAL A 124 20.82 0.15 -12.17
C VAL A 124 20.49 1.08 -13.32
N VAL A 125 19.20 1.25 -13.60
CA VAL A 125 18.72 2.19 -14.61
C VAL A 125 18.47 3.52 -13.93
N VAL A 126 19.12 4.58 -14.41
CA VAL A 126 18.99 5.93 -13.87
C VAL A 126 18.42 6.86 -14.93
N ARG A 127 17.43 7.64 -14.53
CA ARG A 127 16.94 8.81 -15.25
C ARG A 127 17.32 10.05 -14.45
N ASP A 128 18.21 10.87 -14.98
CA ASP A 128 18.60 12.12 -14.38
C ASP A 128 17.83 13.27 -15.03
N PHE A 129 17.09 14.03 -14.22
CA PHE A 129 16.23 15.12 -14.67
C PHE A 129 16.97 16.45 -14.81
N VAL A 130 18.21 16.54 -14.32
CA VAL A 130 19.03 17.75 -14.29
C VAL A 130 20.18 17.68 -15.29
N ASN A 131 20.87 16.54 -15.34
CA ASN A 131 21.97 16.24 -16.24
C ASN A 131 21.69 14.96 -17.04
N SER A 132 21.11 15.11 -18.23
CA SER A 132 20.76 13.96 -19.07
C SER A 132 21.93 13.07 -19.47
N GLN A 133 23.18 13.53 -19.38
CA GLN A 133 24.37 12.71 -19.62
C GLN A 133 24.62 11.68 -18.51
N GLU A 134 24.03 11.87 -17.33
CA GLU A 134 24.05 10.92 -16.22
C GLU A 134 22.89 9.91 -16.29
N SER A 135 21.99 10.04 -17.27
CA SER A 135 20.95 9.03 -17.53
C SER A 135 21.52 7.84 -18.28
N GLY A 136 21.17 6.63 -17.86
CA GLY A 136 21.58 5.41 -18.54
C GLY A 136 21.52 4.18 -17.66
N VAL A 137 22.12 3.10 -18.16
CA VAL A 137 22.26 1.85 -17.42
C VAL A 137 23.65 1.81 -16.80
N TYR A 138 23.70 1.76 -15.48
CA TYR A 138 24.89 1.64 -14.69
C TYR A 138 25.15 0.18 -14.37
N GLU A 139 26.37 -0.30 -14.60
CA GLU A 139 26.76 -1.68 -14.35
C GLU A 139 27.68 -1.77 -13.13
N TYR A 140 27.57 -2.84 -12.35
CA TYR A 140 28.43 -3.01 -11.18
C TYR A 140 29.88 -3.31 -11.57
N SER A 141 30.80 -2.44 -11.16
CA SER A 141 32.24 -2.57 -11.35
C SER A 141 32.89 -3.14 -10.10
N GLN A 142 33.31 -4.41 -10.15
CA GLN A 142 34.05 -5.08 -9.07
C GLN A 142 35.31 -4.31 -8.63
N PRO A 143 36.17 -3.80 -9.54
CA PRO A 143 37.37 -3.05 -9.15
C PRO A 143 37.07 -1.75 -8.39
N LEU A 144 35.93 -1.12 -8.67
CA LEU A 144 35.53 0.16 -8.06
C LEU A 144 34.51 -0.01 -6.93
N ALA A 145 34.01 -1.24 -6.72
CA ALA A 145 32.91 -1.55 -5.80
C ALA A 145 31.68 -0.63 -5.97
N ALA A 146 31.37 -0.22 -7.21
CA ALA A 146 30.37 0.80 -7.51
C ALA A 146 29.62 0.53 -8.81
N TYR A 147 28.41 1.08 -8.95
CA TYR A 147 27.67 1.09 -10.21
C TYR A 147 28.15 2.24 -11.09
N VAL A 148 28.55 1.92 -12.33
CA VAL A 148 29.24 2.83 -13.25
C VAL A 148 28.51 2.92 -14.58
N LEU A 149 28.27 4.14 -15.06
CA LEU A 149 27.81 4.42 -16.41
C LEU A 149 29.01 4.62 -17.34
N TYR A 150 29.19 3.69 -18.27
CA TYR A 150 30.24 3.77 -19.29
C TYR A 150 29.71 4.40 -20.60
N PRO A 151 30.58 5.11 -21.35
CA PRO A 151 32.01 5.34 -21.13
C PRO A 151 32.35 6.55 -20.23
N GLN A 152 31.36 7.28 -19.74
CA GLN A 152 31.56 8.54 -19.01
C GLN A 152 32.20 8.34 -17.62
N ASN A 153 32.14 7.12 -17.08
CA ASN A 153 32.58 6.76 -15.73
C ASN A 153 31.85 7.53 -14.63
N TYR A 154 30.56 7.84 -14.84
CA TYR A 154 29.72 8.37 -13.77
C TYR A 154 29.37 7.26 -12.78
N THR A 155 29.29 7.61 -11.49
CA THR A 155 28.97 6.67 -10.42
C THR A 155 27.79 7.16 -9.60
N ILE A 156 26.88 6.25 -9.25
CA ILE A 156 25.84 6.52 -8.26
C ILE A 156 26.47 6.50 -6.87
N LYS A 157 26.06 7.42 -5.99
CA LYS A 157 26.57 7.46 -4.61
C LYS A 157 26.21 6.15 -3.87
N PRO A 158 27.17 5.45 -3.24
CA PRO A 158 26.93 4.17 -2.59
C PRO A 158 25.83 4.19 -1.53
N HIS A 159 25.78 5.20 -0.67
CA HIS A 159 24.72 5.30 0.34
C HIS A 159 23.32 5.40 -0.28
N ILE A 160 23.14 6.10 -1.41
CA ILE A 160 21.84 6.15 -2.11
C ILE A 160 21.43 4.73 -2.51
N LEU A 161 22.36 3.96 -3.09
CA LEU A 161 22.10 2.58 -3.50
C LEU A 161 21.81 1.69 -2.29
N THR A 162 22.60 1.77 -1.22
CA THR A 162 22.36 1.00 0.00
C THR A 162 20.97 1.30 0.57
N LEU A 163 20.60 2.58 0.58
CA LEU A 163 19.32 3.07 1.09
C LEU A 163 18.11 2.67 0.24
N VAL A 164 18.24 2.60 -1.08
CA VAL A 164 17.11 2.22 -1.96
C VAL A 164 17.11 0.74 -2.36
N ARG A 165 18.23 0.02 -2.16
CA ARG A 165 18.36 -1.40 -2.52
C ARG A 165 18.10 -2.33 -1.34
N ASN A 166 18.67 -2.04 -0.18
CA ASN A 166 18.58 -2.92 1.00
C ASN A 166 17.31 -2.64 1.82
N THR A 167 16.73 -1.47 1.63
CA THR A 167 15.43 -1.09 2.15
C THR A 167 14.41 -1.46 1.09
N ILE A 168 13.65 -2.54 1.28
CA ILE A 168 12.44 -2.74 0.49
C ILE A 168 11.49 -1.66 0.99
N PHE A 169 11.50 -0.51 0.33
CA PHE A 169 10.71 0.61 0.77
C PHE A 169 9.24 0.28 0.57
N ASN A 170 8.57 -0.01 1.68
CA ASN A 170 7.16 -0.35 1.75
C ASN A 170 6.30 0.87 2.09
N GLY A 171 6.87 2.07 2.02
CA GLY A 171 6.21 3.29 2.48
C GLY A 171 6.38 3.54 3.97
N ASP A 172 5.28 3.82 4.65
CA ASP A 172 5.18 4.27 6.03
C ASP A 172 5.42 3.16 7.02
N SER A 173 5.30 1.89 6.59
CA SER A 173 5.69 0.75 7.44
C SER A 173 7.17 0.80 7.82
N ASP A 174 7.98 1.54 7.07
CA ASP A 174 9.41 1.65 7.27
C ASP A 174 9.79 2.89 8.09
N ILE A 175 8.82 3.73 8.48
CA ILE A 175 9.08 4.91 9.31
C ILE A 175 9.57 4.50 10.68
N GLY A 176 10.69 5.09 11.11
CA GLY A 176 11.36 4.76 12.36
C GLY A 176 12.08 3.41 12.36
N ALA A 177 11.98 2.62 11.29
CA ALA A 177 12.77 1.41 11.13
C ALA A 177 14.25 1.77 11.02
N GLN A 178 15.08 0.93 11.64
CA GLN A 178 16.53 1.12 11.70
C GLN A 178 17.20 0.37 10.56
N TYR A 179 18.09 1.05 9.85
CA TYR A 179 18.82 0.52 8.71
C TYR A 179 20.32 0.72 8.90
N GLU A 180 21.09 -0.29 8.52
CA GLU A 180 22.54 -0.23 8.42
C GLU A 180 22.94 0.21 7.00
N VAL A 181 23.68 1.31 6.92
CA VAL A 181 24.00 1.97 5.64
C VAL A 181 25.49 2.19 5.53
N GLU A 182 26.10 1.53 4.55
CA GLU A 182 27.50 1.76 4.21
C GLU A 182 27.66 3.01 3.32
N ASP A 183 28.61 3.88 3.67
CA ASP A 183 28.89 5.11 2.93
C ASP A 183 29.72 4.92 1.65
N GLY A 184 30.15 3.69 1.38
CA GLY A 184 31.05 3.33 0.28
C GLY A 184 32.54 3.36 0.63
N HIS A 185 32.90 3.66 1.88
CA HIS A 185 34.27 3.58 2.40
C HIS A 185 34.41 2.55 3.53
N GLY A 186 33.45 1.63 3.66
CA GLY A 186 33.40 0.61 4.72
C GLY A 186 32.93 1.14 6.07
N VAL A 187 32.39 2.38 6.16
CA VAL A 187 31.79 2.90 7.39
C VAL A 187 30.29 2.64 7.35
N ILE A 188 29.80 1.93 8.37
CA ILE A 188 28.38 1.60 8.53
C ILE A 188 27.74 2.63 9.47
N TYR A 189 26.58 3.14 9.07
CA TYR A 189 25.76 4.07 9.83
C TYR A 189 24.42 3.42 10.16
N GLU A 190 23.99 3.50 11.41
CA GLU A 190 22.61 3.23 11.79
C GLU A 190 21.79 4.50 11.55
N VAL A 191 20.76 4.37 10.72
CA VAL A 191 19.84 5.46 10.39
C VAL A 191 18.40 5.00 10.47
N ALA A 192 17.51 5.93 10.82
CA ALA A 192 16.08 5.74 10.82
C ALA A 192 15.40 6.59 9.75
N LEU A 193 14.35 6.04 9.15
CA LEU A 193 13.58 6.68 8.09
C LEU A 193 12.51 7.62 8.66
N TYR A 194 12.39 8.82 8.10
CA TYR A 194 11.39 9.83 8.50
C TYR A 194 10.91 10.65 7.30
N PRO A 195 9.73 11.25 7.33
CA PRO A 195 9.30 12.23 6.30
C PRO A 195 10.14 13.53 6.30
N GLU A 196 10.33 14.15 5.12
CA GLU A 196 11.19 15.32 4.82
C GLU A 196 10.62 16.63 5.36
N LYS A 197 9.29 16.78 5.42
CA LYS A 197 8.66 18.01 5.85
C LYS A 197 7.38 17.75 6.64
N GLU A 198 7.34 18.32 7.86
CA GLU A 198 6.10 18.70 8.55
C GLU A 198 5.32 19.85 7.83
N ALA A 199 5.47 20.06 6.52
CA ALA A 199 4.96 21.25 5.81
C ALA A 199 4.38 20.95 4.41
N GLU A 200 3.53 19.94 4.35
CA GLU A 200 2.24 19.85 3.64
C GLU A 200 1.78 18.42 3.95
N ALA A 201 1.07 18.28 5.07
CA ALA A 201 0.74 17.01 5.67
C ALA A 201 0.03 16.11 4.64
N ARG A 202 0.75 15.17 4.03
CA ARG A 202 0.09 13.98 3.51
C ARG A 202 -0.62 13.40 4.72
N PRO A 203 -1.96 13.34 4.72
CA PRO A 203 -2.67 12.64 5.77
C PRO A 203 -2.09 11.24 5.93
N ASN A 204 -2.14 10.73 7.16
CA ASN A 204 -1.50 9.47 7.53
C ASN A 204 -2.20 8.21 6.97
N LEU A 205 -2.36 8.12 5.67
CA LEU A 205 -3.03 7.02 4.98
C LEU A 205 -2.03 5.91 4.67
N PRO A 206 -2.47 4.64 4.51
CA PRO A 206 -1.61 3.57 3.99
C PRO A 206 -1.07 3.90 2.59
N ALA A 207 0.00 3.21 2.14
CA ALA A 207 0.66 3.52 0.87
C ALA A 207 -0.31 3.28 -0.29
N MET A 208 -0.99 2.14 -0.17
CA MET A 208 -2.01 1.64 -1.05
C MET A 208 -3.05 0.91 -0.22
N TRP A 209 -4.27 0.86 -0.72
CA TRP A 209 -5.34 0.05 -0.12
C TRP A 209 -6.16 -0.67 -1.18
N TYR A 210 -6.89 -1.67 -0.74
CA TYR A 210 -8.00 -2.22 -1.49
C TYR A 210 -9.27 -1.47 -1.09
N LYS A 211 -10.04 -1.00 -2.07
CA LYS A 211 -11.24 -0.22 -1.83
C LYS A 211 -12.45 -0.87 -2.46
N MET A 212 -13.50 -1.03 -1.66
CA MET A 212 -14.83 -1.43 -2.07
C MET A 212 -15.69 -0.17 -2.22
N THR A 213 -16.13 0.12 -3.44
CA THR A 213 -16.94 1.31 -3.75
C THR A 213 -18.26 0.89 -4.36
N ASN A 214 -19.37 1.47 -3.91
CA ASN A 214 -20.66 1.28 -4.56
C ASN A 214 -20.63 1.88 -5.98
N GLU A 215 -20.96 1.09 -7.00
CA GLU A 215 -20.87 1.52 -8.41
C GLU A 215 -21.89 2.63 -8.73
N ASN A 216 -23.01 2.69 -8.00
CA ASN A 216 -24.05 3.70 -8.21
C ASN A 216 -23.94 4.91 -7.26
N ASP A 217 -23.24 4.75 -6.13
CA ASP A 217 -22.98 5.83 -5.17
C ASP A 217 -21.52 5.80 -4.70
N PRO A 218 -20.59 6.46 -5.43
CA PRO A 218 -19.18 6.45 -5.08
C PRO A 218 -18.84 7.10 -3.72
N SER A 219 -19.80 7.78 -3.08
CA SER A 219 -19.62 8.30 -1.72
C SER A 219 -19.72 7.21 -0.66
N GLU A 220 -20.37 6.08 -0.97
CA GLU A 220 -20.41 4.88 -0.14
C GLU A 220 -19.22 3.97 -0.48
N TRP A 221 -18.26 3.92 0.44
CA TRP A 221 -17.09 3.07 0.28
C TRP A 221 -16.53 2.60 1.63
N THR A 222 -15.80 1.48 1.57
CA THR A 222 -14.94 1.00 2.65
C THR A 222 -13.63 0.56 2.02
N ALA A 223 -12.50 0.85 2.66
CA ALA A 223 -11.19 0.39 2.20
C ALA A 223 -10.49 -0.47 3.26
N PHE A 224 -9.45 -1.18 2.86
CA PHE A 224 -8.66 -2.01 3.75
C PHE A 224 -7.23 -2.22 3.25
N THR A 225 -6.31 -2.45 4.18
CA THR A 225 -5.04 -3.14 3.91
C THR A 225 -5.15 -4.57 4.44
N TYR A 226 -4.30 -5.46 3.93
CA TYR A 226 -4.32 -6.87 4.32
C TYR A 226 -2.91 -7.38 4.61
N ASP A 227 -2.70 -7.88 5.82
CA ASP A 227 -1.48 -8.56 6.22
C ASP A 227 -1.62 -10.06 5.98
N LYS A 228 -0.88 -10.57 5.00
CA LYS A 228 -0.90 -11.99 4.62
C LYS A 228 -0.29 -12.91 5.67
N ALA A 229 0.63 -12.42 6.50
CA ALA A 229 1.27 -13.22 7.55
C ALA A 229 0.29 -13.51 8.71
N THR A 230 -0.55 -12.53 9.03
CA THR A 230 -1.52 -12.63 10.14
C THR A 230 -2.96 -12.86 9.68
N ASN A 231 -3.24 -12.75 8.38
CA ASN A 231 -4.58 -12.74 7.78
C ASN A 231 -5.49 -11.61 8.32
N VAL A 232 -4.89 -10.50 8.74
CA VAL A 232 -5.62 -9.37 9.32
C VAL A 232 -5.89 -8.30 8.28
N PHE A 233 -7.13 -7.84 8.25
CA PHE A 233 -7.57 -6.67 7.51
C PHE A 233 -7.58 -5.46 8.44
N ALA A 234 -6.86 -4.39 8.10
CA ALA A 234 -7.06 -3.10 8.74
C ALA A 234 -8.09 -2.31 7.92
N MET A 235 -9.16 -1.85 8.55
CA MET A 235 -10.35 -1.33 7.89
C MET A 235 -10.40 0.19 7.97
N TYR A 236 -10.66 0.81 6.83
CA TYR A 236 -10.74 2.25 6.65
C TYR A 236 -12.11 2.66 6.12
N GLY A 237 -12.64 3.77 6.62
CA GLY A 237 -13.90 4.34 6.19
C GLY A 237 -13.92 5.83 6.43
N ASN A 238 -15.08 6.46 6.31
CA ASN A 238 -15.25 7.86 6.62
C ASN A 238 -16.48 8.16 7.48
N ASP A 239 -16.39 9.24 8.26
CA ASP A 239 -17.53 9.90 8.90
C ASP A 239 -17.66 11.32 8.32
N GLY A 240 -18.20 11.40 7.11
CA GLY A 240 -18.24 12.64 6.33
C GLY A 240 -16.86 13.01 5.77
N ALA A 241 -16.24 14.05 6.32
CA ALA A 241 -14.97 14.60 5.84
C ALA A 241 -13.72 13.98 6.51
N THR A 242 -13.87 12.99 7.39
CA THR A 242 -12.74 12.39 8.10
C THR A 242 -12.53 10.95 7.67
N ILE A 243 -11.29 10.57 7.33
CA ILE A 243 -10.90 9.17 7.11
C ILE A 243 -10.45 8.56 8.44
N LEU A 244 -10.98 7.39 8.78
CA LEU A 244 -10.76 6.68 10.04
C LEU A 244 -10.26 5.25 9.79
N ASN A 245 -9.36 4.76 10.64
CA ASN A 245 -8.98 3.34 10.69
C ASN A 245 -9.81 2.86 11.85
N TYR A 246 -10.92 2.19 11.58
CA TYR A 246 -11.96 2.01 12.58
C TYR A 246 -11.96 0.61 13.18
N ALA A 247 -11.30 -0.35 12.53
CA ALA A 247 -11.23 -1.73 13.03
C ALA A 247 -10.10 -2.53 12.37
N LYS A 248 -9.63 -3.56 13.07
CA LYS A 248 -8.92 -4.72 12.53
C LYS A 248 -9.87 -5.91 12.50
N ARG A 249 -9.83 -6.70 11.43
CA ARG A 249 -10.71 -7.87 11.26
C ARG A 249 -9.94 -9.07 10.76
N TRP A 250 -10.35 -10.27 11.15
CA TRP A 250 -9.90 -11.50 10.52
C TRP A 250 -10.96 -12.58 10.62
N PHE A 251 -11.06 -13.40 9.58
CA PHE A 251 -11.95 -14.56 9.61
C PHE A 251 -11.29 -15.69 10.41
N THR A 252 -11.99 -16.21 11.41
CA THR A 252 -11.60 -17.45 12.09
C THR A 252 -12.13 -18.66 11.34
N ASP A 253 -13.30 -18.53 10.71
CA ASP A 253 -13.82 -19.42 9.69
C ASP A 253 -14.83 -18.71 8.78
N ALA A 254 -15.52 -19.44 7.91
CA ALA A 254 -16.44 -18.87 6.93
C ALA A 254 -17.76 -18.31 7.54
N ASN A 255 -18.00 -18.53 8.83
CA ASN A 255 -19.16 -18.08 9.58
C ASN A 255 -18.79 -17.18 10.76
N HIS A 256 -17.50 -16.94 11.01
CA HIS A 256 -17.02 -16.16 12.15
C HIS A 256 -15.93 -15.19 11.74
N ILE A 257 -16.10 -13.93 12.14
CA ILE A 257 -15.10 -12.87 11.96
C ILE A 257 -14.84 -12.22 13.32
N GLU A 258 -13.57 -12.12 13.70
CA GLU A 258 -13.15 -11.35 14.86
C GLU A 258 -13.02 -9.89 14.44
N ASN A 259 -13.58 -8.99 15.23
CA ASN A 259 -13.53 -7.55 15.02
C ASN A 259 -12.87 -6.90 16.23
N HIS A 260 -11.82 -6.12 15.98
CA HIS A 260 -11.11 -5.35 17.00
C HIS A 260 -11.13 -3.88 16.61
N LEU A 261 -11.82 -3.05 17.38
CA LEU A 261 -11.88 -1.62 17.21
C LEU A 261 -10.50 -1.00 17.44
N THR A 262 -10.31 0.14 16.79
CA THR A 262 -9.21 1.06 17.06
C THR A 262 -9.67 2.17 18.00
N ASP A 263 -8.78 3.13 18.30
CA ASP A 263 -9.11 4.27 19.14
C ASP A 263 -10.17 5.22 18.54
N THR A 264 -10.46 5.09 17.23
CA THR A 264 -11.42 5.93 16.49
C THR A 264 -12.47 5.07 15.75
N PRO A 265 -13.36 4.38 16.49
CA PRO A 265 -14.34 3.49 15.89
C PRO A 265 -15.45 4.26 15.16
N LEU A 266 -16.01 3.65 14.12
CA LEU A 266 -17.29 4.10 13.55
C LEU A 266 -18.42 3.84 14.56
N ASN A 267 -19.39 4.77 14.61
CA ASN A 267 -20.53 4.68 15.52
C ASN A 267 -21.25 3.33 15.39
N GLY A 268 -21.41 2.63 16.53
CA GLY A 268 -22.14 1.36 16.61
C GLY A 268 -21.34 0.10 16.32
N ALA A 269 -20.04 0.20 16.03
CA ALA A 269 -19.14 -0.95 15.95
C ALA A 269 -18.77 -1.47 17.37
N MET A 270 -18.53 -2.77 17.52
CA MET A 270 -18.18 -3.40 18.80
C MET A 270 -17.00 -4.36 18.64
N ASP A 271 -16.21 -4.52 19.68
CA ASP A 271 -15.19 -5.58 19.75
C ASP A 271 -15.82 -6.97 19.89
N GLY A 272 -15.16 -7.97 19.32
CA GLY A 272 -15.45 -9.40 19.54
C GLY A 272 -15.79 -10.18 18.27
N VAL A 273 -16.29 -11.39 18.49
CA VAL A 273 -16.68 -12.31 17.41
C VAL A 273 -18.05 -11.92 16.87
N TYR A 274 -18.12 -11.77 15.55
CA TYR A 274 -19.37 -11.65 14.82
C TYR A 274 -19.68 -12.98 14.14
N GLU A 275 -20.90 -13.45 14.33
CA GLU A 275 -21.40 -14.72 13.79
C GLU A 275 -22.25 -14.46 12.55
N ARG A 276 -22.07 -15.29 11.53
CA ARG A 276 -22.84 -15.20 10.29
C ARG A 276 -24.25 -15.72 10.48
N THR A 277 -25.24 -14.89 10.23
CA THR A 277 -26.66 -15.22 10.31
C THR A 277 -27.14 -15.95 9.06
N SER A 278 -28.39 -16.43 9.08
CA SER A 278 -29.04 -17.03 7.91
C SER A 278 -29.27 -16.03 6.76
N SER A 279 -29.28 -14.72 7.03
CA SER A 279 -29.33 -13.68 5.99
C SER A 279 -27.96 -13.42 5.35
N GLY A 280 -26.89 -14.01 5.89
CA GLY A 280 -25.51 -13.81 5.44
C GLY A 280 -24.76 -12.71 6.19
N GLU A 281 -25.47 -11.93 7.02
CA GLU A 281 -24.93 -10.84 7.82
C GLU A 281 -24.05 -11.35 8.95
N TYR A 282 -22.97 -10.65 9.23
CA TYR A 282 -22.15 -10.90 10.40
C TYR A 282 -22.64 -10.03 11.55
N TYR A 283 -23.06 -10.67 12.64
CA TYR A 283 -23.76 -10.04 13.76
C TYR A 283 -23.11 -10.37 15.10
N SER A 284 -22.97 -9.37 15.97
CA SER A 284 -22.55 -9.56 17.37
C SER A 284 -23.34 -8.65 18.30
N GLY A 285 -24.12 -9.25 19.22
CA GLY A 285 -24.87 -8.51 20.23
C GLY A 285 -25.99 -7.63 19.67
N TYR A 286 -25.65 -6.39 19.29
CA TYR A 286 -26.52 -5.39 18.64
C TYR A 286 -25.83 -4.68 17.46
N SER A 287 -24.67 -5.17 17.03
CA SER A 287 -23.87 -4.60 15.95
C SER A 287 -23.82 -5.57 14.77
N THR A 288 -23.85 -5.02 13.56
CA THR A 288 -23.78 -5.78 12.31
C THR A 288 -22.67 -5.21 11.43
N ILE A 289 -21.94 -6.07 10.74
CA ILE A 289 -21.05 -5.65 9.65
C ILE A 289 -21.85 -5.73 8.34
N PHE A 290 -21.89 -4.63 7.58
CA PHE A 290 -22.57 -4.59 6.29
C PHE A 290 -22.10 -5.73 5.37
N ASN A 291 -23.04 -6.39 4.68
CA ASN A 291 -22.71 -7.56 3.86
C ASN A 291 -21.70 -7.22 2.77
N TYR A 292 -21.80 -6.03 2.13
CA TYR A 292 -20.90 -5.69 1.04
C TYR A 292 -19.43 -5.66 1.47
N ILE A 293 -19.16 -5.39 2.74
CA ILE A 293 -17.82 -5.44 3.32
C ILE A 293 -17.38 -6.90 3.40
N THR A 294 -18.15 -7.76 4.08
CA THR A 294 -17.77 -9.16 4.28
C THR A 294 -17.71 -9.93 2.96
N ASP A 295 -18.67 -9.74 2.07
CA ASP A 295 -18.70 -10.27 0.71
C ASP A 295 -17.48 -9.81 -0.09
N GLY A 296 -17.11 -8.53 -0.01
CA GLY A 296 -15.91 -7.99 -0.65
C GLY A 296 -14.62 -8.60 -0.11
N LEU A 297 -14.51 -8.78 1.21
CA LEU A 297 -13.37 -9.46 1.85
C LEU A 297 -13.29 -10.94 1.44
N PHE A 298 -14.41 -11.66 1.33
CA PHE A 298 -14.43 -13.03 0.82
C PHE A 298 -13.97 -13.11 -0.63
N ASN A 299 -14.49 -12.23 -1.50
CA ASN A 299 -14.07 -12.15 -2.90
C ASN A 299 -12.58 -11.83 -3.01
N PHE A 300 -12.08 -10.87 -2.22
CA PHE A 300 -10.65 -10.57 -2.12
C PHE A 300 -9.85 -11.82 -1.76
N MET A 301 -10.28 -12.55 -0.73
CA MET A 301 -9.55 -13.73 -0.27
C MET A 301 -9.47 -14.86 -1.30
N HIS A 302 -10.49 -15.03 -2.15
CA HIS A 302 -10.54 -16.12 -3.13
C HIS A 302 -9.90 -15.78 -4.46
N TYR A 303 -10.11 -14.55 -4.91
CA TYR A 303 -9.93 -14.23 -6.31
C TYR A 303 -8.83 -13.20 -6.53
N VAL A 304 -8.38 -12.48 -5.51
CA VAL A 304 -7.35 -11.44 -5.66
C VAL A 304 -5.97 -12.00 -5.35
N LYS A 305 -5.01 -11.69 -6.23
CA LYS A 305 -3.58 -11.95 -6.02
C LYS A 305 -3.04 -11.06 -4.91
N LYS A 306 -2.47 -11.70 -3.87
CA LYS A 306 -1.97 -11.02 -2.66
C LYS A 306 -0.46 -10.92 -2.75
N PHE A 307 0.04 -9.71 -2.99
CA PHE A 307 1.47 -9.38 -2.97
C PHE A 307 1.96 -9.26 -1.53
#